data_AF-A0A2H6BEG9-F1
#
_entry.id   AF-A0A2H6BEG9-F1
#
_cell.length_a   1.000
_cell.length_b   1.000
_cell.length_c   1.000
_cell.angle_alpha   90.00
_cell.angle_beta   90.00
_cell.angle_gamma   90.00
#
_symmetry.space_group_name_H-M   'P 1'
#
loop_
_entity.id
_entity.type
_entity.pdbx_description
1 polymer ?
#
loop_
_entity_poly.entity_id
_entity_poly.type
_entity_poly.pdbx_seq_one_letter_code
_entity_poly.pdbx_strand_id
1 'polypeptide(L)'
;MTTPLRRLTAAALAALLAGASLAPQAFAQGAQAPAAAPAADGPKTPLPAPTPRAAQPGGDRRAAADPDWPCIQPKVGALGYGQMWSGPPLEQALETWRQDEAVADLVPVIVARRTKPEEAAAAIDKFAKDAGAEKNAKLTLLFAGAFEELNTTRSAILAGIERYARKQRALSEKIKQESLKLASERKDMATQNSPEFQQKEQARDWDTRIYDERSQALTYVCESPVILEQLAFTLGREIQARMD
;
A
#
# COMPACT_ATOMS: atom_id res chain seq x y z
N MET A 1 -44.57 36.53 -12.34
CA MET A 1 -45.01 35.20 -11.86
C MET A 1 -44.09 34.79 -10.73
N THR A 2 -44.56 34.93 -9.50
CA THR A 2 -43.80 34.89 -8.25
C THR A 2 -44.06 33.57 -7.53
N THR A 3 -43.02 32.80 -7.24
CA THR A 3 -43.09 31.52 -6.51
C THR A 3 -42.96 31.78 -5.00
N PRO A 4 -43.84 31.24 -4.13
CA PRO A 4 -43.74 31.48 -2.70
C PRO A 4 -42.82 30.46 -1.99
N LEU A 5 -41.91 30.98 -1.15
CA LEU A 5 -41.15 30.22 -0.16
C LEU A 5 -42.09 29.55 0.85
N ARG A 6 -41.99 28.22 0.99
CA ARG A 6 -42.64 27.47 2.07
C ARG A 6 -41.88 27.66 3.37
N ARG A 7 -42.57 28.23 4.37
CA ARG A 7 -42.13 28.32 5.77
C ARG A 7 -42.12 26.93 6.41
N LEU A 8 -40.95 26.50 6.88
CA LEU A 8 -40.80 25.33 7.73
C LEU A 8 -41.27 25.69 9.15
N THR A 9 -42.34 25.04 9.62
CA THR A 9 -42.90 25.20 10.96
C THR A 9 -42.06 24.47 12.00
N ALA A 10 -41.87 25.11 13.16
CA ALA A 10 -41.04 24.74 14.30
C ALA A 10 -41.51 23.50 15.12
N ALA A 11 -42.10 22.49 14.47
CA ALA A 11 -42.57 21.26 15.11
C ALA A 11 -41.64 20.04 14.93
N ALA A 12 -40.53 20.19 14.18
CA ALA A 12 -39.54 19.12 13.96
C ALA A 12 -38.41 19.09 15.00
N LEU A 13 -38.47 19.93 16.04
CA LEU A 13 -37.44 20.10 17.07
C LEU A 13 -37.92 19.55 18.43
N ALA A 14 -38.43 18.32 18.49
CA ALA A 14 -38.88 17.72 19.75
C ALA A 14 -38.90 16.17 19.78
N ALA A 15 -38.00 15.48 19.07
CA ALA A 15 -37.94 14.02 19.09
C ALA A 15 -36.52 13.43 19.24
N LEU A 16 -35.57 14.18 19.81
CA LEU A 16 -34.17 13.77 19.99
C LEU A 16 -33.77 13.51 21.45
N LEU A 17 -34.73 13.29 22.35
CA LEU A 17 -34.47 13.04 23.78
C LEU A 17 -35.32 11.89 24.35
N ALA A 18 -35.11 10.68 23.83
CA ALA A 18 -35.53 9.46 24.52
C ALA A 18 -34.43 8.40 24.38
N GLY A 19 -33.52 8.39 25.34
CA GLY A 19 -32.56 7.31 25.52
C GLY A 19 -33.28 6.04 25.95
N ALA A 20 -33.31 5.06 25.05
CA ALA A 20 -33.65 3.69 25.39
C ALA A 20 -32.35 2.93 25.70
N SER A 21 -32.04 2.82 26.99
CA SER A 21 -30.99 1.96 27.52
C SER A 21 -31.33 0.49 27.21
N LEU A 22 -30.67 -0.07 26.20
CA LEU A 22 -30.63 -1.52 25.99
C LEU A 22 -29.62 -2.11 26.96
N ALA A 23 -30.13 -2.72 28.04
CA ALA A 23 -29.34 -3.55 28.94
C ALA A 23 -28.74 -4.75 28.17
N PRO A 24 -27.48 -5.12 28.42
CA PRO A 24 -26.95 -6.37 27.89
C PRO A 24 -27.56 -7.53 28.69
N GLN A 25 -28.41 -8.32 28.04
CA GLN A 25 -28.84 -9.59 28.63
C GLN A 25 -27.66 -10.55 28.67
N ALA A 26 -27.34 -10.99 29.89
CA ALA A 26 -26.36 -12.01 30.18
C ALA A 26 -26.79 -13.34 29.52
N PHE A 27 -26.07 -13.75 28.48
CA PHE A 27 -26.05 -15.14 28.04
C PHE A 27 -25.21 -15.96 29.03
N ALA A 28 -25.82 -16.37 30.14
CA ALA A 28 -25.33 -17.47 30.95
C ALA A 28 -25.79 -18.78 30.31
N GLN A 29 -25.07 -19.23 29.27
CA GLN A 29 -25.13 -20.62 28.81
C GLN A 29 -23.82 -21.29 29.20
N GLY A 30 -23.88 -22.15 30.22
CA GLY A 30 -22.80 -23.04 30.57
C GLY A 30 -22.53 -24.00 29.42
N ALA A 31 -21.47 -23.75 28.68
CA ALA A 31 -20.89 -24.75 27.79
C ALA A 31 -20.12 -25.76 28.65
N GLN A 32 -20.79 -26.83 29.03
CA GLN A 32 -20.13 -28.04 29.55
C GLN A 32 -19.29 -28.63 28.41
N ALA A 33 -17.97 -28.66 28.61
CA ALA A 33 -17.08 -29.38 27.70
C ALA A 33 -17.47 -30.88 27.71
N PRO A 34 -17.65 -31.53 26.55
CA PRO A 34 -17.84 -32.97 26.53
C PRO A 34 -16.57 -33.63 27.09
N ALA A 35 -16.77 -34.58 28.01
CA ALA A 35 -15.70 -35.41 28.52
C ALA A 35 -14.97 -36.10 27.35
N ALA A 36 -13.64 -36.04 27.35
CA ALA A 36 -12.81 -36.73 26.38
C ALA A 36 -13.14 -38.24 26.42
N ALA A 37 -13.53 -38.79 25.26
CA ALA A 37 -13.65 -40.22 25.10
C ALA A 37 -12.27 -40.88 25.35
N PRO A 38 -12.21 -42.06 25.99
CA PRO A 38 -10.95 -42.78 26.11
C PRO A 38 -10.45 -43.12 24.69
N ALA A 39 -9.14 -42.91 24.47
CA ALA A 39 -8.49 -43.18 23.20
C ALA A 39 -8.74 -44.64 22.78
N ALA A 40 -9.50 -44.83 21.69
CA ALA A 40 -9.54 -46.10 21.01
C ALA A 40 -8.17 -46.33 20.35
N ASP A 41 -7.56 -47.49 20.61
CA ASP A 41 -6.35 -47.95 19.94
C ASP A 41 -6.58 -47.95 18.41
N GLY A 42 -6.03 -46.95 17.72
CA GLY A 42 -6.03 -46.91 16.26
C GLY A 42 -5.22 -48.06 15.65
N PRO A 43 -5.37 -48.32 14.34
CA PRO A 43 -4.66 -49.42 13.68
C PRO A 43 -3.16 -49.28 13.87
N LYS A 44 -2.51 -50.30 14.47
CA LYS A 44 -1.05 -50.33 14.73
C LYS A 44 -0.24 -50.62 13.47
N THR A 45 -0.48 -49.87 12.40
CA THR A 45 0.39 -49.91 11.23
C THR A 45 1.58 -48.98 11.50
N PRO A 46 2.83 -49.48 11.50
CA PRO A 46 3.99 -48.62 11.70
C PRO A 46 4.03 -47.52 10.63
N LEU A 47 4.17 -46.27 11.05
CA LEU A 47 4.48 -45.18 10.13
C LEU A 47 5.82 -45.49 9.44
N PRO A 48 5.94 -45.36 8.10
CA PRO A 48 7.20 -45.54 7.43
C PRO A 48 8.22 -44.53 7.98
N ALA A 49 9.47 -44.97 8.10
CA ALA A 49 10.56 -44.13 8.58
C ALA A 49 10.67 -42.84 7.72
N PRO A 50 11.01 -41.68 8.32
CA PRO A 50 11.19 -40.45 7.56
C PRO A 50 12.34 -40.65 6.58
N THR A 51 12.01 -40.84 5.30
CA THR A 51 13.00 -40.76 4.23
C THR A 51 13.43 -39.30 4.09
N PRO A 52 14.73 -39.01 3.87
CA PRO A 52 15.17 -37.65 3.61
C PRO A 52 14.44 -37.14 2.35
N ARG A 53 13.61 -36.12 2.53
CA ARG A 53 12.94 -35.44 1.43
C ARG A 53 14.02 -34.85 0.53
N ALA A 54 14.06 -35.25 -0.73
CA ALA A 54 14.96 -34.66 -1.72
C ALA A 54 14.79 -33.14 -1.71
N ALA A 55 15.92 -32.42 -1.71
CA ALA A 55 15.92 -30.96 -1.77
C ALA A 55 15.08 -30.49 -2.96
N GLN A 56 14.07 -29.67 -2.71
CA GLN A 56 13.33 -29.04 -3.80
C GLN A 56 14.27 -28.03 -4.48
N PRO A 57 14.44 -28.09 -5.81
CA PRO A 57 15.17 -27.05 -6.52
C PRO A 57 14.37 -25.75 -6.38
N GLY A 58 14.88 -24.82 -5.58
CA GLY A 58 14.21 -23.56 -5.22
C GLY A 58 14.42 -23.12 -3.77
N GLY A 59 14.84 -24.02 -2.88
CA GLY A 59 15.38 -23.63 -1.56
C GLY A 59 16.73 -22.94 -1.75
N ASP A 60 16.85 -21.71 -1.26
CA ASP A 60 18.09 -20.92 -1.22
C ASP A 60 18.52 -20.23 -2.52
N ARG A 61 17.58 -19.50 -3.14
CA ARG A 61 17.93 -18.24 -3.84
C ARG A 61 17.17 -17.06 -3.25
N ARG A 62 17.32 -16.81 -1.96
CA ARG A 62 17.23 -15.43 -1.50
C ARG A 62 18.48 -14.75 -2.03
N ALA A 63 18.38 -14.10 -3.20
CA ALA A 63 19.28 -13.01 -3.52
C ALA A 63 19.46 -12.19 -2.24
N ALA A 64 20.71 -11.91 -1.85
CA ALA A 64 21.03 -11.25 -0.58
C ALA A 64 19.98 -10.18 -0.29
N ALA A 65 19.18 -10.40 0.76
CA ALA A 65 18.02 -9.56 1.02
C ALA A 65 18.54 -8.14 1.23
N ASP A 66 18.18 -7.23 0.33
CA ASP A 66 18.56 -5.83 0.42
C ASP A 66 18.10 -5.30 1.79
N PRO A 67 19.01 -4.95 2.71
CA PRO A 67 18.64 -4.51 4.05
C PRO A 67 17.91 -3.16 4.05
N ASP A 68 17.91 -2.45 2.92
CA ASP A 68 17.18 -1.22 2.70
C ASP A 68 15.81 -1.44 2.05
N TRP A 69 15.43 -2.68 1.75
CA TRP A 69 14.14 -3.01 1.18
C TRP A 69 13.22 -3.70 2.18
N PRO A 70 12.27 -2.97 2.78
CA PRO A 70 11.48 -3.49 3.90
C PRO A 70 10.15 -4.14 3.46
N CYS A 71 9.84 -4.15 2.17
CA CYS A 71 8.58 -4.67 1.64
C CYS A 71 8.65 -6.18 1.36
N ILE A 72 7.51 -6.86 1.51
CA ILE A 72 7.41 -8.31 1.25
C ILE A 72 7.63 -8.66 -0.23
N GLN A 73 7.21 -7.79 -1.15
CA GLN A 73 7.45 -7.94 -2.58
C GLN A 73 8.92 -7.66 -2.88
N PRO A 74 9.59 -8.47 -3.71
CA PRO A 74 10.97 -8.20 -4.09
C PRO A 74 11.08 -6.88 -4.85
N LYS A 75 12.19 -6.16 -4.64
CA LYS A 75 12.45 -4.91 -5.35
C LYS A 75 12.67 -5.18 -6.84
N VAL A 76 11.80 -4.62 -7.68
CA VAL A 76 12.00 -4.58 -9.14
C VAL A 76 12.27 -3.13 -9.54
N GLY A 77 13.44 -2.88 -10.13
CA GLY A 77 13.95 -1.53 -10.41
C GLY A 77 13.08 -0.72 -11.38
N ALA A 78 13.31 -0.91 -12.68
CA ALA A 78 12.51 -0.29 -13.73
C ALA A 78 11.44 -1.27 -14.23
N LEU A 79 10.26 -0.74 -14.56
CA LEU A 79 9.23 -1.53 -15.24
C LEU A 79 9.62 -1.77 -16.69
N GLY A 80 9.28 -2.94 -17.20
CA GLY A 80 9.27 -3.22 -18.64
C GLY A 80 7.85 -3.03 -19.18
N TYR A 81 7.71 -2.29 -20.28
CA TYR A 81 6.40 -2.07 -20.90
C TYR A 81 5.87 -3.31 -21.65
N GLY A 82 6.71 -4.30 -21.96
CA GLY A 82 6.34 -5.45 -22.80
C GLY A 82 5.22 -6.34 -22.24
N GLN A 83 4.93 -6.26 -20.93
CA GLN A 83 3.77 -6.94 -20.33
C GLN A 83 2.49 -6.08 -20.33
N MET A 84 2.62 -4.78 -20.57
CA MET A 84 1.54 -3.79 -20.51
C MET A 84 1.10 -3.30 -21.90
N TRP A 85 1.96 -3.51 -22.91
CA TRP A 85 1.79 -2.98 -24.25
C TRP A 85 2.13 -4.02 -25.30
N SER A 86 1.19 -4.17 -26.25
CA SER A 86 1.31 -5.01 -27.44
C SER A 86 1.01 -4.22 -28.73
N GLY A 87 1.06 -2.88 -28.66
CA GLY A 87 0.93 -2.01 -29.82
C GLY A 87 2.27 -1.78 -30.54
N PRO A 88 2.38 -0.72 -31.36
CA PRO A 88 3.62 -0.35 -32.04
C PRO A 88 4.82 -0.15 -31.08
N PRO A 89 6.06 -0.28 -31.59
CA PRO A 89 7.26 -0.04 -30.78
C PRO A 89 7.26 1.36 -30.14
N LEU A 90 7.81 1.45 -28.92
CA LEU A 90 7.72 2.66 -28.08
C LEU A 90 9.00 3.48 -28.04
N GLU A 91 10.10 3.00 -28.60
CA GLU A 91 11.42 3.63 -28.48
C GLU A 91 11.39 5.09 -28.92
N GLN A 92 10.87 5.36 -30.12
CA GLN A 92 10.72 6.73 -30.62
C GLN A 92 9.67 7.52 -29.84
N ALA A 93 8.57 6.87 -29.43
CA ALA A 93 7.46 7.52 -28.74
C ALA A 93 7.89 8.00 -27.34
N LEU A 94 8.71 7.23 -26.63
CA LEU A 94 9.28 7.60 -25.32
C LEU A 94 10.14 8.87 -25.41
N GLU A 95 10.84 9.09 -26.52
CA GLU A 95 11.67 10.29 -26.72
C GLU A 95 10.86 11.53 -27.14
N THR A 96 9.69 11.33 -27.77
CA THR A 96 9.01 12.41 -28.51
C THR A 96 7.62 12.75 -28.01
N TRP A 97 7.01 11.97 -27.12
CA TRP A 97 5.62 12.20 -26.68
C TRP A 97 5.38 13.60 -26.12
N ARG A 98 6.38 14.21 -25.44
CA ARG A 98 6.29 15.57 -24.91
C ARG A 98 6.22 16.66 -25.98
N GLN A 99 6.56 16.33 -27.23
CA GLN A 99 6.52 17.26 -28.36
C GLN A 99 5.10 17.39 -28.94
N ASP A 100 4.21 16.42 -28.70
CA ASP A 100 2.79 16.55 -29.01
C ASP A 100 2.07 17.19 -27.83
N GLU A 101 1.64 18.44 -27.99
CA GLU A 101 1.00 19.24 -26.94
C GLU A 101 -0.25 18.56 -26.36
N ALA A 102 -1.08 17.94 -27.22
CA ALA A 102 -2.29 17.26 -26.79
C ALA A 102 -1.99 16.01 -25.95
N VAL A 103 -0.92 15.29 -26.28
CA VAL A 103 -0.42 14.18 -25.45
C VAL A 103 0.15 14.72 -24.14
N ALA A 104 0.99 15.76 -24.21
CA ALA A 104 1.64 16.37 -23.05
C ALA A 104 0.64 16.86 -22.00
N ASP A 105 -0.49 17.43 -22.45
CA ASP A 105 -1.56 17.89 -21.58
C ASP A 105 -2.38 16.74 -20.98
N LEU A 106 -2.60 15.65 -21.72
CA LEU A 106 -3.47 14.56 -21.30
C LEU A 106 -2.78 13.57 -20.33
N VAL A 107 -1.49 13.28 -20.53
CA VAL A 107 -0.73 12.37 -19.66
C VAL A 107 -0.89 12.69 -18.17
N PRO A 108 -0.62 13.92 -17.67
CA PRO A 108 -0.74 14.23 -16.25
C PRO A 108 -2.18 14.10 -15.72
N VAL A 109 -3.19 14.21 -16.60
CA VAL A 109 -4.59 14.01 -16.23
C VAL A 109 -4.88 12.53 -16.00
N ILE A 110 -4.52 11.65 -16.94
CA ILE A 110 -4.88 10.22 -16.84
C ILE A 110 -4.05 9.45 -15.82
N VAL A 111 -2.82 9.91 -15.51
CA VAL A 111 -1.95 9.28 -14.50
C VAL A 111 -2.17 9.83 -13.08
N ALA A 112 -2.96 10.89 -12.91
CA ALA A 112 -3.19 11.47 -11.60
C ALA A 112 -3.97 10.52 -10.70
N ARG A 113 -3.49 10.33 -9.46
CA ARG A 113 -4.11 9.43 -8.46
C ARG A 113 -5.59 9.70 -8.17
N ARG A 114 -6.04 10.94 -8.37
CA ARG A 114 -7.43 11.36 -8.13
C ARG A 114 -8.36 11.10 -9.31
N THR A 115 -7.80 10.82 -10.49
CA THR A 115 -8.58 10.58 -11.71
C THR A 115 -9.17 9.18 -11.61
N LYS A 116 -10.50 9.09 -11.71
CA LYS A 116 -11.16 7.79 -11.65
C LYS A 116 -10.94 7.01 -12.96
N PRO A 117 -10.98 5.68 -12.93
CA PRO A 117 -10.80 4.86 -14.14
C PRO A 117 -11.75 5.26 -15.28
N GLU A 118 -13.01 5.57 -14.97
CA GLU A 118 -14.03 5.94 -15.94
C GLU A 118 -13.77 7.32 -16.56
N GLU A 119 -13.25 8.25 -15.75
CA GLU A 119 -12.87 9.59 -16.20
C GLU A 119 -11.64 9.51 -17.13
N ALA A 120 -10.64 8.70 -16.79
CA ALA A 120 -9.50 8.44 -17.67
C ALA A 120 -9.93 7.79 -18.99
N ALA A 121 -10.79 6.76 -18.92
CA ALA A 121 -11.32 6.08 -20.10
C ALA A 121 -12.09 7.02 -21.03
N ALA A 122 -12.90 7.95 -20.48
CA ALA A 122 -13.61 8.95 -21.26
C ALA A 122 -12.65 9.98 -21.90
N ALA A 123 -11.61 10.40 -21.19
CA ALA A 123 -10.60 11.32 -21.73
C ALA A 123 -9.80 10.67 -22.88
N ILE A 124 -9.41 9.40 -22.73
CA ILE A 124 -8.72 8.63 -23.78
C ILE A 124 -9.63 8.43 -25.00
N ASP A 125 -10.93 8.12 -24.79
CA ASP A 125 -11.90 7.99 -25.87
C ASP A 125 -12.06 9.29 -26.67
N LYS A 126 -12.20 10.42 -25.97
CA LYS A 126 -12.27 11.74 -26.61
C LYS A 126 -10.99 12.01 -27.41
N PHE A 127 -9.83 11.78 -26.82
CA PHE A 127 -8.53 11.98 -27.48
C PHE A 127 -8.38 11.12 -28.74
N ALA A 128 -8.78 9.84 -28.67
CA ALA A 128 -8.74 8.94 -29.82
C ALA A 128 -9.65 9.42 -30.98
N LYS A 129 -10.83 9.94 -30.66
CA LYS A 129 -11.76 10.51 -31.65
C LYS A 129 -11.21 11.78 -32.30
N ASP A 130 -10.65 12.68 -31.51
CA ASP A 130 -10.07 13.94 -32.00
C ASP A 130 -8.83 13.70 -32.87
N ALA A 131 -8.09 12.60 -32.62
CA ALA A 131 -6.90 12.24 -33.38
C ALA A 131 -7.19 11.78 -34.83
N GLY A 132 -8.42 11.34 -35.13
CA GLY A 132 -8.83 10.97 -36.48
C GLY A 132 -7.92 9.92 -37.13
N ALA A 133 -7.33 10.24 -38.29
CA ALA A 133 -6.45 9.32 -39.01
C ALA A 133 -5.12 9.03 -38.27
N GLU A 134 -4.67 9.93 -37.41
CA GLU A 134 -3.42 9.80 -36.64
C GLU A 134 -3.63 9.04 -35.31
N LYS A 135 -4.83 8.50 -35.10
CA LYS A 135 -5.26 7.86 -33.85
C LYS A 135 -4.28 6.84 -33.29
N ASN A 136 -3.82 5.86 -34.09
CA ASN A 136 -2.89 4.85 -33.61
C ASN A 136 -1.53 5.44 -33.22
N ALA A 137 -1.02 6.42 -33.97
CA ALA A 137 0.23 7.10 -33.66
C ALA A 137 0.11 7.92 -32.35
N LYS A 138 -0.96 8.71 -32.22
CA LYS A 138 -1.23 9.52 -31.03
C LYS A 138 -1.47 8.68 -29.77
N LEU A 139 -2.19 7.56 -29.88
CA LEU A 139 -2.41 6.64 -28.76
C LEU A 139 -1.11 5.93 -28.33
N THR A 140 -0.21 5.66 -29.27
CA THR A 140 1.13 5.12 -28.96
C THR A 140 1.95 6.15 -28.17
N LEU A 141 1.94 7.42 -28.57
CA LEU A 141 2.58 8.51 -27.81
C LEU A 141 1.95 8.67 -26.42
N LEU A 142 0.63 8.59 -26.32
CA LEU A 142 -0.09 8.68 -25.06
C LEU A 142 0.31 7.57 -24.09
N PHE A 143 0.40 6.33 -24.56
CA PHE A 143 0.88 5.24 -23.72
C PHE A 143 2.34 5.44 -23.30
N ALA A 144 3.21 5.83 -24.23
CA ALA A 144 4.62 6.09 -23.93
C ALA A 144 4.78 7.12 -22.80
N GLY A 145 4.06 8.24 -22.88
CA GLY A 145 4.09 9.27 -21.84
C GLY A 145 3.49 8.81 -20.51
N ALA A 146 2.35 8.13 -20.53
CA ALA A 146 1.74 7.58 -19.32
C ALA A 146 2.66 6.56 -18.61
N PHE A 147 3.28 5.68 -19.38
CA PHE A 147 4.22 4.69 -18.87
C PHE A 147 5.47 5.36 -18.27
N GLU A 148 6.08 6.31 -18.97
CA GLU A 148 7.27 7.00 -18.47
C GLU A 148 7.00 7.77 -17.17
N GLU A 149 5.89 8.53 -17.09
CA GLU A 149 5.52 9.29 -15.89
C GLU A 149 5.23 8.37 -14.70
N LEU A 150 4.51 7.27 -14.91
CA LEU A 150 4.22 6.28 -13.87
C LEU A 150 5.48 5.55 -13.41
N ASN A 151 6.35 5.14 -14.34
CA ASN A 151 7.62 4.49 -14.01
C ASN A 151 8.56 5.43 -13.25
N THR A 152 8.65 6.71 -13.66
CA THR A 152 9.42 7.74 -12.96
C THR A 152 8.90 7.96 -11.53
N THR A 153 7.58 8.11 -11.39
CA THR A 153 6.94 8.26 -10.07
C THR A 153 7.21 7.03 -9.20
N ARG A 154 7.09 5.83 -9.76
CA ARG A 154 7.37 4.58 -9.06
C ARG A 154 8.81 4.51 -8.59
N SER A 155 9.79 4.81 -9.44
CA SER A 155 11.21 4.84 -9.06
C SER A 155 11.47 5.81 -7.90
N ALA A 156 10.83 6.98 -7.91
CA ALA A 156 10.93 7.94 -6.81
C ALA A 156 10.36 7.39 -5.48
N ILE A 157 9.23 6.66 -5.55
CA ILE A 157 8.64 5.97 -4.39
C ILE A 157 9.57 4.88 -3.88
N LEU A 158 10.14 4.04 -4.74
CA LEU A 158 11.08 2.99 -4.32
C LEU A 158 12.28 3.60 -3.57
N ALA A 159 12.86 4.67 -4.11
CA ALA A 159 13.95 5.38 -3.45
C ALA A 159 13.51 5.99 -2.10
N GLY A 160 12.26 6.42 -1.99
CA GLY A 160 11.65 6.88 -0.75
C GLY A 160 11.52 5.78 0.31
N ILE A 161 11.09 4.59 -0.11
CA ILE A 161 10.98 3.40 0.73
C ILE A 161 12.34 3.01 1.31
N GLU A 162 13.40 3.04 0.49
CA GLU A 162 14.75 2.75 0.96
C GLU A 162 15.26 3.76 1.98
N ARG A 163 15.04 5.06 1.71
CA ARG A 163 15.36 6.11 2.69
C ARG A 163 14.57 5.92 3.99
N TYR A 164 13.32 5.48 3.90
CA TYR A 164 12.49 5.19 5.06
C TYR A 164 13.05 4.03 5.87
N ALA A 165 13.41 2.91 5.22
CA ALA A 165 14.01 1.74 5.85
C ALA A 165 15.31 2.10 6.59
N ARG A 166 16.20 2.87 5.96
CA ARG A 166 17.43 3.36 6.62
C ARG A 166 17.13 4.17 7.89
N LYS A 167 16.14 5.07 7.83
CA LYS A 167 15.72 5.86 9.00
C LYS A 167 15.08 5.00 10.09
N GLN A 168 14.32 3.97 9.73
CA GLN A 168 13.76 3.02 10.69
C GLN A 168 14.84 2.23 11.42
N ARG A 169 15.86 1.76 10.69
CA ARG A 169 17.01 1.07 11.30
C ARG A 169 17.79 1.99 12.24
N ALA A 170 18.03 3.24 11.83
CA ALA A 170 18.69 4.22 12.68
C ALA A 170 17.89 4.55 13.97
N LEU A 171 16.56 4.69 13.85
CA LEU A 171 15.69 4.92 15.01
C LEU A 171 15.66 3.70 15.95
N SER A 172 15.57 2.49 15.39
CA SER A 172 15.63 1.26 16.18
C SER A 172 16.95 1.14 16.96
N GLU A 173 18.08 1.44 16.33
CA GLU A 173 19.37 1.42 17.02
C GLU A 173 19.44 2.49 18.10
N LYS A 174 18.90 3.69 17.85
CA LYS A 174 18.80 4.76 18.87
C LYS A 174 17.99 4.29 20.10
N ILE A 175 16.78 3.75 19.90
CA ILE A 175 15.93 3.23 20.98
C ILE A 175 16.66 2.16 21.78
N LYS A 176 17.38 1.25 21.10
CA LYS A 176 18.18 0.21 21.75
C LYS A 176 19.26 0.81 22.63
N GLN A 177 20.03 1.78 22.13
CA GLN A 177 21.09 2.43 22.90
C GLN A 177 20.54 3.20 24.11
N GLU A 178 19.43 3.92 23.94
CA GLU A 178 18.73 4.61 25.03
C GLU A 178 18.22 3.63 26.09
N SER A 179 17.66 2.49 25.66
CA SER A 179 17.19 1.44 26.56
C SER A 179 18.31 0.82 27.38
N LEU A 180 19.47 0.54 26.75
CA LEU A 180 20.66 0.04 27.44
C LEU A 180 21.22 1.06 28.45
N LYS A 181 21.22 2.34 28.09
CA LYS A 181 21.65 3.43 28.98
C LYS A 181 20.72 3.59 30.18
N LEU A 182 19.41 3.61 29.96
CA LEU A 182 18.43 3.65 31.05
C LEU A 182 18.56 2.44 31.97
N ALA A 183 18.81 1.25 31.42
CA ALA A 183 19.02 0.05 32.21
C ALA A 183 20.28 0.11 33.08
N SER A 184 21.38 0.71 32.59
CA SER A 184 22.62 0.84 33.37
C SER A 184 22.57 1.93 34.44
N GLU A 185 21.77 2.98 34.22
CA GLU A 185 21.55 4.07 35.18
C GLU A 185 20.54 3.69 36.28
N ARG A 186 19.66 2.69 36.04
CA ARG A 186 18.61 2.25 36.97
C ARG A 186 19.17 1.50 38.18
N LYS A 187 19.66 2.24 39.20
CA LYS A 187 20.22 1.67 40.44
C LYS A 187 19.20 1.56 41.57
N ASP A 188 18.37 2.58 41.77
CA ASP A 188 17.39 2.66 42.85
C ASP A 188 16.17 3.52 42.46
N MET A 189 15.21 3.65 43.38
CA MET A 189 14.00 4.46 43.18
C MET A 189 14.31 5.97 43.11
N ALA A 190 15.35 6.45 43.82
CA ALA A 190 15.71 7.85 43.82
C ALA A 190 16.22 8.29 42.43
N THR A 191 17.02 7.44 41.78
CA THR A 191 17.51 7.66 40.43
C THR A 191 16.37 7.66 39.42
N GLN A 192 15.44 6.70 39.54
CA GLN A 192 14.27 6.61 38.65
C GLN A 192 13.35 7.83 38.76
N ASN A 193 13.19 8.39 39.96
CA ASN A 193 12.36 9.57 40.20
C ASN A 193 13.09 10.89 39.90
N SER A 194 14.37 10.85 39.52
CA SER A 194 15.10 12.06 39.16
C SER A 194 14.52 12.65 37.86
N PRO A 195 14.42 13.99 37.74
CA PRO A 195 13.93 14.64 36.53
C PRO A 195 14.72 14.25 35.27
N GLU A 196 16.04 14.07 35.39
CA GLU A 196 16.90 13.67 34.28
C GLU A 196 16.57 12.27 33.77
N PHE A 197 16.39 11.29 34.67
CA PHE A 197 16.04 9.92 34.28
C PHE A 197 14.67 9.87 33.62
N GLN A 198 13.69 10.56 34.20
CA GLN A 198 12.32 10.65 33.65
C GLN A 198 12.31 11.28 32.25
N GLN A 199 13.14 12.31 32.01
CA GLN A 199 13.26 12.92 30.68
C GLN A 199 13.83 11.93 29.64
N LYS A 200 14.87 11.17 30.00
CA LYS A 200 15.45 10.14 29.14
C LYS A 200 14.44 9.00 28.85
N GLU A 201 13.67 8.60 29.85
CA GLU A 201 12.63 7.58 29.71
C GLU A 201 11.51 8.04 28.76
N GLN A 202 11.00 9.26 28.95
CA GLN A 202 10.01 9.85 28.07
C GLN A 202 10.50 10.00 26.63
N ALA A 203 11.77 10.39 26.43
CA ALA A 203 12.36 10.48 25.10
C ALA A 203 12.39 9.11 24.41
N ARG A 204 12.82 8.06 25.11
CA ARG A 204 12.84 6.67 24.59
C ARG A 204 11.43 6.17 24.28
N ASP A 205 10.46 6.45 25.14
CA ASP A 205 9.06 6.06 24.93
C ASP A 205 8.45 6.77 23.72
N TRP A 206 8.77 8.05 23.53
CA TRP A 206 8.34 8.82 22.37
C TRP A 206 8.91 8.25 21.06
N ASP A 207 10.22 7.95 21.05
CA ASP A 207 10.88 7.34 19.90
C ASP A 207 10.31 5.95 19.60
N THR A 208 10.00 5.16 20.64
CA THR A 208 9.36 3.84 20.51
C THR A 208 7.97 3.96 19.88
N ARG A 209 7.14 4.90 20.34
CA ARG A 209 5.83 5.17 19.72
C ARG A 209 5.99 5.55 18.24
N ILE A 210 6.91 6.46 17.91
CA ILE A 210 7.18 6.84 16.52
C ILE A 210 7.59 5.62 15.69
N TYR A 211 8.45 4.76 16.22
CA TYR A 211 8.89 3.55 15.54
C TYR A 211 7.73 2.60 15.25
N ASP A 212 6.85 2.37 16.22
CA ASP A 212 5.71 1.47 16.09
C ASP A 212 4.68 2.00 15.09
N GLU A 213 4.30 3.28 15.20
CA GLU A 213 3.38 3.93 14.26
C GLU A 213 3.91 3.87 12.82
N ARG A 214 5.21 4.10 12.65
CA ARG A 214 5.88 4.03 11.35
C ARG A 214 5.98 2.60 10.81
N SER A 215 6.21 1.63 11.68
CA SER A 215 6.24 0.21 11.28
C SER A 215 4.86 -0.25 10.80
N GLN A 216 3.79 0.20 11.43
CA GLN A 216 2.41 -0.08 11.00
C GLN A 216 2.08 0.60 9.66
N ALA A 217 2.52 1.85 9.48
CA ALA A 217 2.28 2.60 8.24
C ALA A 217 3.01 2.00 7.02
N LEU A 218 4.05 1.20 7.23
CA LEU A 218 4.87 0.64 6.16
C LEU A 218 4.07 -0.24 5.18
N THR A 219 3.05 -0.96 5.67
CA THR A 219 2.20 -1.80 4.82
C THR A 219 1.60 -0.98 3.66
N TYR A 220 0.98 0.16 3.96
CA TYR A 220 0.38 1.05 2.95
C TYR A 220 1.41 1.67 2.02
N VAL A 221 2.60 1.97 2.54
CA VAL A 221 3.71 2.48 1.73
C VAL A 221 4.16 1.43 0.71
N CYS A 222 4.24 0.16 1.11
CA CYS A 222 4.65 -0.95 0.25
C CYS A 222 3.61 -1.32 -0.82
N GLU A 223 2.35 -0.92 -0.66
CA GLU A 223 1.30 -1.09 -1.68
C GLU A 223 1.41 -0.04 -2.80
N SER A 224 2.00 1.12 -2.53
CA SER A 224 2.05 2.24 -3.49
C SER A 224 2.69 1.89 -4.84
N PRO A 225 3.82 1.15 -4.92
CA PRO A 225 4.38 0.71 -6.20
C PRO A 225 3.44 -0.18 -7.00
N VAL A 226 2.75 -1.10 -6.32
CA VAL A 226 1.82 -2.06 -6.95
C VAL A 226 0.62 -1.33 -7.56
N ILE A 227 0.10 -0.32 -6.88
CA ILE A 227 -1.02 0.49 -7.39
C ILE A 227 -0.61 1.23 -8.68
N LEU A 228 0.60 1.77 -8.75
CA LEU A 228 1.09 2.43 -9.98
C LEU A 228 1.29 1.45 -11.14
N GLU A 229 1.76 0.23 -10.86
CA GLU A 229 1.89 -0.83 -11.86
C GLU A 229 0.52 -1.26 -12.42
N GLN A 230 -0.47 -1.42 -11.53
CA GLN A 230 -1.86 -1.73 -11.93
C GLN A 230 -2.47 -0.60 -12.77
N LEU A 231 -2.20 0.65 -12.41
CA LEU A 231 -2.64 1.80 -13.20
C LEU A 231 -1.99 1.81 -14.58
N ALA A 232 -0.68 1.57 -14.68
CA ALA A 232 0.01 1.49 -15.97
C ALA A 232 -0.57 0.39 -16.87
N PHE A 233 -0.85 -0.79 -16.31
CA PHE A 233 -1.48 -1.89 -17.04
C PHE A 233 -2.92 -1.55 -17.48
N THR A 234 -3.69 -0.89 -16.61
CA THR A 234 -5.07 -0.49 -16.91
C THR A 234 -5.09 0.54 -18.04
N LEU A 235 -4.25 1.58 -17.97
CA LEU A 235 -4.14 2.59 -19.02
C LEU A 235 -3.65 1.98 -20.34
N GLY A 236 -2.68 1.05 -20.29
CA GLY A 236 -2.24 0.29 -21.46
C GLY A 236 -3.42 -0.39 -22.16
N ARG A 237 -4.21 -1.16 -21.41
CA ARG A 237 -5.40 -1.82 -21.95
C ARG A 237 -6.44 -0.85 -22.50
N GLU A 238 -6.74 0.23 -21.79
CA GLU A 238 -7.74 1.22 -22.24
C GLU A 238 -7.31 1.92 -23.54
N ILE A 239 -6.03 2.25 -23.66
CA ILE A 239 -5.46 2.86 -24.87
C ILE A 239 -5.53 1.86 -26.02
N GLN A 240 -5.10 0.62 -25.80
CA GLN A 240 -5.10 -0.43 -26.82
C GLN A 240 -6.50 -0.80 -27.31
N ALA A 241 -7.49 -0.83 -26.41
CA ALA A 241 -8.88 -1.10 -26.77
C ALA A 241 -9.47 -0.05 -27.73
N ARG A 242 -8.81 1.11 -27.85
CA ARG A 242 -9.17 2.18 -28.76
C ARG A 242 -8.21 2.27 -29.95
N MET A 243 -7.32 1.33 -30.18
CA MET A 243 -6.53 1.29 -31.41
C MET A 243 -7.29 0.53 -32.52
N ASP A 244 -6.97 0.85 -33.78
CA ASP A 244 -7.47 0.12 -34.97
C ASP A 244 -6.56 -1.05 -35.35
#